data_AF-A0A967KFV4-F1
#
_entry.id   AF-A0A967KFV4-F1
#
_cell.length_a   1.000
_cell.length_b   1.000
_cell.length_c   1.000
_cell.angle_alpha   90.00
_cell.angle_beta   90.00
_cell.angle_gamma   90.00
#
_symmetry.space_group_name_H-M   'P 1'
#
loop_
_entity.id
_entity.type
_entity.pdbx_description
1 polymer ?
#
loop_
_entity_poly.entity_id
_entity_poly.type
_entity_poly.pdbx_seq_one_letter_code
_entity_poly.pdbx_strand_id
1 'polypeptide(L)' 'MSPIFNIIWFVLGGFVIFFAYLLGALLLCITIIGIPFGIQCFKLAGLAAAPFGKEIREKEPPGGA' A
#
# COMPACT_ATOMS: atom_id res chain seq x y z
N MET A 1 16.11 6.44 -1.62
CA MET A 1 16.58 7.17 -2.81
C MET A 1 15.39 7.88 -3.47
N SER A 2 15.60 9.15 -3.86
CA SER A 2 14.78 10.03 -4.74
C SER A 2 13.30 10.33 -4.38
N PRO A 3 13.03 11.20 -3.39
CA PRO A 3 11.67 11.70 -3.08
C PRO A 3 10.98 12.43 -4.25
N ILE A 4 11.75 12.86 -5.26
CA ILE A 4 11.26 13.55 -6.47
C ILE A 4 10.19 12.73 -7.21
N PHE A 5 10.40 11.41 -7.33
CA PHE A 5 9.46 10.54 -8.06
C PHE A 5 8.14 10.36 -7.30
N ASN A 6 8.20 10.34 -5.97
CA ASN A 6 6.99 10.29 -5.13
C ASN A 6 6.19 11.60 -5.23
N ILE A 7 6.89 12.75 -5.25
CA ILE A 7 6.25 14.07 -5.41
C ILE A 7 5.57 14.18 -6.78
N ILE A 8 6.25 13.77 -7.86
CA ILE A 8 5.67 13.73 -9.22
C ILE A 8 4.43 12.83 -9.25
N TRP A 9 4.52 11.62 -8.67
CA TRP A 9 3.39 10.69 -8.58
C TRP A 9 2.20 11.29 -7.84
N PHE A 10 2.43 11.96 -6.71
CA PHE A 10 1.38 12.60 -5.92
C PHE A 10 0.62 13.66 -6.71
N VAL A 11 1.35 14.48 -7.49
CA VAL A 11 0.79 15.53 -8.37
C VAL A 11 0.06 14.94 -9.59
N LEU A 12 0.53 13.82 -10.12
CA LEU A 12 -0.05 13.18 -11.32
C LEU A 12 -1.37 12.43 -11.03
N GLY A 13 -1.66 12.11 -9.76
CA GLY A 13 -2.87 11.40 -9.38
C GLY A 13 -2.72 10.40 -8.21
N GLY A 14 -1.54 10.30 -7.60
CA GLY A 14 -1.28 9.40 -6.48
C GLY A 14 -2.21 9.62 -5.27
N PHE A 15 -2.63 10.87 -5.02
CA PHE A 15 -3.64 11.20 -4.01
C PHE A 15 -5.00 10.51 -4.26
N VAL A 16 -5.44 10.45 -5.52
CA VAL A 16 -6.74 9.85 -5.89
C VAL A 16 -6.71 8.35 -5.66
N ILE A 17 -5.61 7.70 -6.06
CA ILE A 17 -5.40 6.27 -5.90
C ILE A 17 -5.31 5.91 -4.40
N PHE A 18 -4.60 6.73 -3.62
CA PHE A 18 -4.54 6.56 -2.16
C PHE A 18 -5.93 6.63 -1.51
N PHE A 19 -6.74 7.64 -1.87
CA PHE A 19 -8.10 7.78 -1.34
C PHE A 19 -9.02 6.64 -1.78
N ALA A 20 -8.94 6.19 -3.03
CA ALA A 20 -9.73 5.06 -3.53
C ALA A 20 -9.43 3.77 -2.76
N TYR A 21 -8.15 3.48 -2.51
CA TYR A 21 -7.74 2.33 -1.70
C TYR A 21 -8.13 2.47 -0.23
N LEU A 22 -8.03 3.67 0.35
CA LEU A 22 -8.42 3.93 1.74
C LEU A 22 -9.93 3.76 1.95
N LEU A 23 -10.75 4.26 1.01
CA LEU A 23 -12.20 4.09 1.05
C LEU A 23 -12.61 2.62 0.86
N GLY A 24 -11.98 1.92 -0.09
CA GLY A 24 -12.18 0.49 -0.31
C GLY A 24 -11.76 -0.36 0.89
N ALA A 25 -10.62 -0.04 1.51
CA ALA A 25 -10.16 -0.71 2.72
C ALA A 25 -11.09 -0.47 3.91
N LEU A 26 -11.63 0.74 4.05
CA LEU A 26 -12.59 1.09 5.10
C LEU A 26 -13.91 0.31 4.92
N LEU A 27 -14.44 0.26 3.70
CA LEU A 27 -15.63 -0.53 3.37
C LEU A 27 -15.42 -2.03 3.64
N LEU A 28 -14.24 -2.56 3.31
CA LEU A 28 -13.90 -3.95 3.60
C LEU A 28 -13.78 -4.21 5.10
N CYS A 29 -13.15 -3.31 5.86
CA CYS A 29 -13.07 -3.42 7.33
C CYS A 29 -14.46 -3.44 8.01
N ILE A 30 -15.45 -2.73 7.46
CA ILE A 30 -16.82 -2.71 8.01
C ILE A 30 -17.50 -4.08 7.94
N THR A 31 -17.11 -4.94 6.98
CA THR A 31 -17.80 -6.23 6.74
C THR A 31 -17.39 -7.36 7.69
N ILE A 32 -16.55 -7.12 8.71
CA ILE A 32 -15.92 -8.09 9.66
C ILE A 32 -15.13 -9.21 8.96
N ILE A 33 -15.76 -9.94 8.05
CA ILE A 33 -15.17 -10.89 7.10
C ILE A 33 -14.10 -10.22 6.24
N GLY A 34 -14.30 -8.94 5.90
CA GLY A 34 -13.36 -8.18 5.08
C GLY A 34 -12.16 -7.62 5.83
N ILE A 35 -12.04 -7.75 7.16
CA ILE A 35 -10.88 -7.27 7.94
C ILE A 35 -9.53 -7.77 7.38
N PRO A 36 -9.30 -9.07 7.12
CA PRO A 36 -8.03 -9.54 6.54
C PRO A 36 -7.73 -8.88 5.18
N PHE A 37 -8.76 -8.67 4.36
CA PHE A 37 -8.65 -7.98 3.08
C PHE A 37 -8.42 -6.47 3.23
N GLY A 38 -9.10 -5.83 4.18
CA GLY A 38 -8.96 -4.41 4.49
C GLY A 38 -7.54 -4.08 4.92
N ILE A 39 -6.91 -4.92 5.76
CA ILE A 39 -5.51 -4.75 6.17
C ILE A 39 -4.56 -4.82 4.97
N GLN A 40 -4.80 -5.72 4.01
CA GLN A 40 -4.03 -5.77 2.76
C GLN A 40 -4.25 -4.53 1.90
N CYS A 41 -5.50 -4.09 1.74
CA CYS A 41 -5.83 -2.87 1.02
C CYS A 41 -5.22 -1.62 1.67
N PHE A 42 -5.13 -1.53 3.00
CA PHE A 42 -4.43 -0.46 3.71
C PHE A 42 -2.92 -0.47 3.44
N LYS A 43 -2.30 -1.66 3.40
CA LYS A 43 -0.89 -1.79 2.98
C LYS A 43 -0.68 -1.36 1.54
N LEU A 44 -1.58 -1.74 0.64
CA LEU A 44 -1.58 -1.33 -0.76
C LEU A 44 -1.82 0.18 -0.89
N ALA A 45 -2.66 0.79 -0.06
CA ALA A 45 -2.85 2.24 -0.01
C ALA A 45 -1.52 2.93 0.33
N GLY A 46 -0.81 2.48 1.36
CA GLY A 46 0.51 3.02 1.73
C GLY A 46 1.56 2.83 0.63
N LEU A 47 1.53 1.70 -0.08
CA LEU A 47 2.38 1.46 -1.26
C LEU A 47 1.99 2.35 -2.45
N ALA A 48 0.70 2.58 -2.68
CA ALA A 48 0.19 3.40 -3.77
C ALA A 48 0.43 4.90 -3.51
N ALA A 49 0.50 5.33 -2.26
CA ALA A 49 0.85 6.71 -1.90
C ALA A 49 2.33 7.02 -2.18
N ALA A 50 3.21 6.03 -2.00
CA ALA A 50 4.65 6.16 -2.20
C ALA A 50 5.23 4.88 -2.85
N PRO A 51 5.02 4.70 -4.17
CA PRO A 51 5.42 3.46 -4.84
C PRO A 51 6.94 3.32 -4.98
N PHE A 52 7.66 4.45 -5.00
CA PHE A 52 9.10 4.48 -5.23
C PHE A 52 9.87 4.63 -3.90
N GLY A 53 10.67 3.62 -3.57
CA GLY A 53 11.54 3.62 -2.39
C GLY A 53 11.23 2.56 -1.32
N LYS A 54 10.21 1.72 -1.51
CA LYS A 54 9.93 0.57 -0.64
C LYS A 54 10.77 -0.62 -1.07
N GLU A 55 11.84 -0.93 -0.33
CA GLU A 55 12.53 -2.21 -0.45
C GLU A 55 11.57 -3.33 -0.03
N ILE A 56 11.25 -4.23 -0.95
CA ILE A 56 10.63 -5.51 -0.61
C ILE A 56 11.75 -6.35 0.00
N ARG A 57 11.88 -6.32 1.33
CA ARG A 57 12.72 -7.30 2.01
C ARG A 57 12.00 -8.64 1.94
N GLU A 58 12.46 -9.51 1.04
CA GLU A 58 12.17 -10.92 1.14
C GLU A 58 12.66 -11.39 2.51
N LYS A 59 11.75 -11.94 3.31
CA LYS A 59 12.16 -12.70 4.49
C LYS A 59 12.87 -13.93 3.95
N GLU A 60 14.16 -14.03 4.24
CA GLU A 60 14.94 -15.26 4.12
C GLU A 60 14.10 -16.43 4.67
N PRO A 61 13.92 -17.53 3.91
CA PRO A 61 13.20 -18.70 4.40
C PRO A 61 13.92 -19.25 5.65
N PRO A 62 13.19 -19.56 6.75
CA PRO A 62 13.77 -20.22 7.91
C PRO A 62 14.01 -21.69 7.55
N GLY A 63 15.13 -21.98 6.90
CA GLY A 63 15.40 -23.33 6.38
C GLY A 63 16.67 -23.42 5.54
N GLY A 64 17.79 -22.95 6.09
CA GLY A 64 19.10 -23.44 5.66
C GLY A 64 19.32 -24.81 6.30
N ALA A 65 19.04 -25.86 5.54
CA ALA A 65 19.56 -27.20 5.83
C ALA A 65 21.01 -27.31 5.34
#